data_AF-A0A9X2I3F9-F1
#
_entry.id   AF-A0A9X2I3F9-F1
#
_cell.length_a   1.000
_cell.length_b   1.000
_cell.length_c   1.000
_cell.angle_alpha   90.00
_cell.angle_beta   90.00
_cell.angle_gamma   90.00
#
_symmetry.space_group_name_H-M   'P 1'
#
loop_
_entity.id
_entity.type
_entity.pdbx_description
1 polymer ?
#
loop_
_entity_poly.entity_id
_entity_poly.type
_entity_poly.pdbx_seq_one_letter_code
_entity_poly.pdbx_strand_id
1 'polypeptide(L)'
;MSRKRSLYNFLIGGLLLALLVGCGSGSDESPEVNFTRLDCPAVASHTSYTEPYFDVLTDPHAYRERYLATDLNAQDEAPEVNFETHRVVVLHAGVKSSSGHSIDVINIEDRGEKLQVNYREGEPQTCGADGALTYPYCFIAIEASDTPVEFSGEVVNSCD
;
A
#
# COMPACT_ATOMS: atom_id res chain seq x y z
N MET A 1 -4.10 -5.59 83.33
CA MET A 1 -5.47 -5.03 83.31
C MET A 1 -6.05 -5.25 81.91
N SER A 2 -6.79 -6.34 81.70
CA SER A 2 -8.27 -6.43 81.74
C SER A 2 -8.93 -5.71 80.54
N ARG A 3 -9.07 -6.39 79.38
CA ARG A 3 -10.24 -7.19 78.92
C ARG A 3 -11.58 -6.42 78.89
N LYS A 4 -12.04 -6.08 77.68
CA LYS A 4 -13.46 -6.10 77.24
C LYS A 4 -13.45 -6.52 75.75
N ARG A 5 -13.92 -7.73 75.38
CA ARG A 5 -15.27 -8.08 74.87
C ARG A 5 -15.64 -7.23 73.63
N SER A 6 -16.07 -7.74 72.48
CA SER A 6 -17.09 -8.78 72.29
C SER A 6 -17.11 -9.25 70.82
N LEU A 7 -17.43 -10.54 70.69
CA LEU A 7 -17.84 -11.31 69.52
C LEU A 7 -18.80 -10.57 68.58
N TYR A 8 -18.70 -10.82 67.26
CA TYR A 8 -19.84 -11.10 66.39
C TYR A 8 -19.39 -11.83 65.11
N ASN A 9 -19.84 -13.09 64.97
CA ASN A 9 -19.88 -13.84 63.72
C ASN A 9 -21.04 -13.30 62.87
N PHE A 10 -20.81 -12.98 61.60
CA PHE A 10 -21.82 -12.90 60.54
C PHE A 10 -21.11 -13.24 59.22
N LEU A 11 -21.27 -14.46 58.71
CA LEU A 11 -22.25 -14.84 57.67
C LEU A 11 -22.00 -14.18 56.30
N ILE A 12 -21.41 -15.00 55.41
CA ILE A 12 -21.81 -15.27 54.02
C ILE A 12 -22.31 -14.07 53.19
N GLY A 13 -21.55 -13.73 52.15
CA GLY A 13 -22.02 -12.90 51.04
C GLY A 13 -21.08 -13.01 49.85
N GLY A 14 -21.29 -14.03 49.01
CA GLY A 14 -20.53 -14.24 47.78
C GLY A 14 -20.74 -13.09 46.80
N LEU A 15 -19.65 -12.55 46.27
CA LEU A 15 -19.65 -11.61 45.16
C LEU A 15 -18.97 -12.30 43.97
N LEU A 16 -19.79 -12.90 43.11
CA LEU A 16 -19.40 -13.38 41.79
C LEU A 16 -19.07 -12.15 40.93
N LEU A 17 -17.78 -11.86 40.72
CA LEU A 17 -17.32 -10.91 39.72
C LEU A 17 -17.26 -11.63 38.37
N ALA A 18 -18.29 -11.44 37.55
CA ALA A 18 -18.28 -11.88 36.16
C ALA A 18 -17.33 -10.97 35.35
N LEU A 19 -16.13 -11.49 35.04
CA LEU A 19 -15.24 -10.89 34.05
C LEU A 19 -15.85 -11.13 32.67
N LEU A 20 -16.54 -10.12 32.16
CA LEU A 20 -16.95 -10.05 30.75
C LEU A 20 -15.69 -9.95 29.89
N VAL A 21 -15.22 -11.09 29.41
CA VAL A 21 -14.29 -11.16 28.27
C VAL A 21 -15.08 -10.75 27.04
N GLY A 22 -15.13 -9.44 26.79
CA GLY A 22 -15.58 -8.89 25.52
C GLY A 22 -14.55 -9.21 24.46
N CYS A 23 -14.75 -10.31 23.75
CA CYS A 23 -14.08 -10.55 22.47
C CYS A 23 -14.69 -9.56 21.46
N GLY A 24 -14.17 -8.34 21.46
CA GLY A 24 -14.46 -7.37 20.44
C GLY A 24 -13.74 -7.78 19.16
N SER A 25 -14.37 -8.62 18.34
CA SER A 25 -14.01 -8.78 16.94
C SER A 25 -14.42 -7.50 16.21
N GLY A 26 -13.64 -6.43 16.42
CA GLY A 26 -13.67 -5.26 15.55
C GLY A 26 -13.01 -5.68 14.25
N SER A 27 -13.79 -5.81 13.19
CA SER A 27 -13.25 -5.77 11.84
C SER A 27 -12.61 -4.40 11.67
N ASP A 28 -11.29 -4.30 11.73
CA ASP A 28 -10.54 -3.08 11.38
C ASP A 28 -10.68 -2.84 9.87
N GLU A 29 -11.86 -2.36 9.46
CA GLU A 29 -12.08 -1.76 8.14
C GLU A 29 -11.40 -0.39 8.16
N SER A 30 -10.12 -0.38 7.82
CA SER A 30 -9.36 0.84 7.57
C SER A 30 -10.01 1.60 6.40
N PRO A 31 -10.21 2.93 6.51
CA PRO A 31 -10.82 3.71 5.45
C PRO A 31 -10.01 3.63 4.15
N GLU A 32 -10.67 3.32 3.04
CA GLU A 32 -10.05 3.38 1.72
C GLU A 32 -9.89 4.85 1.29
N VAL A 33 -8.72 5.17 0.75
CA VAL A 33 -8.32 6.49 0.27
C VAL A 33 -8.40 6.52 -1.25
N ASN A 34 -9.03 7.57 -1.78
CA ASN A 34 -9.15 7.74 -3.23
C ASN A 34 -7.80 8.09 -3.87
N PHE A 35 -7.59 7.57 -5.08
CA PHE A 35 -6.46 7.92 -5.92
C PHE A 35 -6.89 8.00 -7.38
N THR A 36 -6.13 8.73 -8.18
CA THR A 36 -6.33 8.84 -9.63
C THR A 36 -5.21 8.09 -10.34
N ARG A 37 -5.56 7.18 -11.26
CA ARG A 37 -4.57 6.55 -12.14
C ARG A 37 -4.09 7.56 -13.18
N LEU A 38 -2.79 7.78 -13.24
CA LEU A 38 -2.15 8.63 -14.24
C LEU A 38 -1.68 7.78 -15.42
N ASP A 39 -0.99 6.67 -15.12
CA ASP A 39 -0.44 5.75 -16.12
C ASP A 39 -0.26 4.35 -15.51
N CYS A 40 -1.33 3.54 -15.51
CA CYS A 40 -1.38 2.19 -14.90
C CYS A 40 -2.44 1.28 -15.54
N PRO A 41 -2.23 -0.06 -15.56
CA PRO A 41 -0.91 -0.70 -15.57
C PRO A 41 -0.22 -0.39 -16.90
N ALA A 42 1.06 -0.02 -16.85
CA ALA A 42 1.84 0.33 -18.03
C ALA A 42 3.13 -0.49 -18.11
N VAL A 43 3.69 -0.60 -19.31
CA VAL A 43 4.92 -1.35 -19.56
C VAL A 43 5.81 -0.51 -20.47
N ALA A 44 6.99 -0.16 -19.98
CA ALA A 44 7.99 0.52 -20.79
C ALA A 44 8.77 -0.48 -21.65
N SER A 45 9.26 0.00 -22.79
CA SER A 45 10.11 -0.78 -23.72
C SER A 45 11.61 -0.63 -23.42
N HIS A 46 12.02 0.50 -22.85
CA HIS A 46 13.38 0.77 -22.41
C HIS A 46 13.36 1.79 -21.27
N THR A 47 14.06 1.51 -20.18
CA THR A 47 13.98 2.34 -18.96
C THR A 47 15.36 2.52 -18.32
N SER A 48 15.49 3.55 -17.49
CA SER A 48 16.62 3.69 -16.56
C SER A 48 16.42 2.93 -15.25
N TYR A 49 15.21 2.43 -14.97
CA TYR A 49 14.84 1.75 -13.72
C TYR A 49 14.84 0.21 -13.90
N THR A 50 16.02 -0.41 -13.77
CA THR A 50 16.16 -1.86 -13.95
C THR A 50 15.84 -2.69 -12.70
N GLU A 51 15.88 -2.07 -11.52
CA GLU A 51 15.53 -2.69 -10.24
C GLU A 51 14.16 -2.19 -9.77
N PRO A 52 13.44 -2.96 -8.93
CA PRO A 52 12.23 -2.48 -8.30
C PRO A 52 12.46 -1.19 -7.51
N TYR A 53 11.57 -0.22 -7.70
CA TYR A 53 11.69 1.11 -7.09
C TYR A 53 10.32 1.73 -6.88
N PHE A 54 10.05 2.14 -5.64
CA PHE A 54 8.82 2.82 -5.25
C PHE A 54 9.15 4.15 -4.58
N ASP A 55 8.37 5.19 -4.88
CA ASP A 55 8.59 6.52 -4.30
C ASP A 55 7.31 7.37 -4.27
N VAL A 56 7.34 8.41 -3.44
CA VAL A 56 6.32 9.45 -3.36
C VAL A 56 6.96 10.78 -3.76
N LEU A 57 6.59 11.25 -4.94
CA LEU A 57 7.10 12.46 -5.54
C LEU A 57 6.25 13.64 -5.08
N THR A 58 6.90 14.56 -4.37
CA THR A 58 6.28 15.77 -3.83
C THR A 58 6.60 17.04 -4.62
N ASP A 59 7.51 16.92 -5.59
CA ASP A 59 8.04 18.01 -6.40
C ASP A 59 7.74 17.78 -7.90
N PRO A 60 7.23 18.80 -8.61
CA PRO A 60 6.89 18.67 -10.03
C PRO A 60 8.10 18.42 -10.94
N HIS A 61 9.29 18.93 -10.59
CA HIS A 61 10.50 18.67 -11.37
C HIS A 61 10.95 17.22 -11.21
N ALA A 62 10.99 16.72 -9.98
CA ALA A 62 11.28 15.32 -9.69
C ALA A 62 10.29 14.40 -10.41
N TYR A 63 8.99 14.71 -10.38
CA TYR A 63 7.98 13.95 -11.11
C TYR A 63 8.27 13.88 -12.61
N ARG A 64 8.52 15.03 -13.24
CA ARG A 64 8.82 15.08 -14.67
C ARG A 64 10.08 14.30 -15.03
N GLU A 65 11.14 14.45 -14.24
CA GLU A 65 12.39 13.71 -14.45
C GLU A 65 12.18 12.20 -14.31
N ARG A 66 11.44 11.76 -13.29
CA ARG A 66 11.13 10.33 -13.08
C ARG A 66 10.32 9.77 -14.24
N TYR A 67 9.25 10.46 -14.63
CA TYR A 67 8.37 10.01 -15.70
C TYR A 67 9.11 9.88 -17.04
N LEU A 68 9.96 10.86 -17.40
CA LEU A 68 10.76 10.80 -18.62
C LEU A 68 11.83 9.70 -18.61
N ALA A 69 12.28 9.27 -17.44
CA ALA A 69 13.23 8.17 -17.30
C ALA A 69 12.55 6.78 -17.28
N THR A 70 11.22 6.74 -17.14
CA THR A 70 10.42 5.51 -17.08
C THR A 70 10.37 4.80 -18.42
N ASP A 71 10.03 5.49 -19.51
CA ASP A 71 10.14 4.96 -20.87
C ASP A 71 10.93 5.93 -21.76
N LEU A 72 12.18 5.57 -22.02
CA LEU A 72 13.10 6.37 -22.82
C LEU A 72 12.73 6.43 -24.31
N ASN A 73 11.80 5.57 -24.76
CA ASN A 73 11.27 5.58 -26.12
C ASN A 73 9.93 6.30 -26.22
N ALA A 74 9.25 6.58 -25.10
CA ALA A 74 8.00 7.33 -25.11
C ALA A 74 8.23 8.76 -25.60
N GLN A 75 7.29 9.26 -26.39
CA GLN A 75 7.27 10.65 -26.87
C GLN A 75 6.20 11.48 -26.14
N ASP A 76 5.42 10.84 -25.27
CA ASP A 76 4.33 11.49 -24.55
C ASP A 76 4.86 12.33 -23.39
N GLU A 77 4.16 13.43 -23.12
CA GLU A 77 4.44 14.26 -21.96
C GLU A 77 3.85 13.62 -20.69
N ALA A 78 4.49 13.90 -19.55
CA ALA A 78 3.96 13.47 -18.25
C ALA A 78 2.57 14.08 -18.02
N PRO A 79 1.58 13.30 -17.55
CA PRO A 79 0.27 13.80 -17.16
C PRO A 79 0.35 15.01 -16.21
N GLU A 80 -0.52 16.00 -16.40
CA GLU A 80 -0.55 17.16 -15.51
C GLU A 80 -1.07 16.79 -14.12
N VAL A 81 -0.38 17.25 -13.06
CA VAL A 81 -0.76 17.04 -11.65
C VAL A 81 -0.64 18.37 -10.90
N ASN A 82 -1.66 18.71 -10.10
CA ASN A 82 -1.60 19.85 -9.21
C ASN A 82 -0.89 19.49 -7.90
N PHE A 83 0.41 19.77 -7.81
CA PHE A 83 1.23 19.50 -6.62
C PHE A 83 0.90 20.37 -5.39
N GLU A 84 -0.01 21.35 -5.50
CA GLU A 84 -0.53 22.04 -4.31
C GLU A 84 -1.49 21.14 -3.51
N THR A 85 -2.20 20.25 -4.21
CA THR A 85 -3.27 19.42 -3.63
C THR A 85 -2.98 17.93 -3.72
N HIS A 86 -2.02 17.51 -4.54
CA HIS A 86 -1.72 16.11 -4.79
C HIS A 86 -0.23 15.80 -4.68
N ARG A 87 0.05 14.51 -4.51
CA ARG A 87 1.38 13.90 -4.63
C ARG A 87 1.30 12.77 -5.64
N VAL A 88 2.43 12.41 -6.23
CA VAL A 88 2.49 11.30 -7.18
C VAL A 88 3.18 10.12 -6.52
N VAL A 89 2.53 8.96 -6.55
CA VAL A 89 3.15 7.69 -6.15
C VAL A 89 3.57 6.97 -7.42
N VAL A 90 4.82 6.51 -7.45
CA VAL A 90 5.40 5.78 -8.58
C VAL A 90 5.81 4.38 -8.13
N LEU A 91 5.45 3.38 -8.94
CA LEU A 91 5.87 2.00 -8.76
C LEU A 91 6.57 1.49 -10.02
N HIS A 92 7.78 0.94 -9.87
CA HIS A 92 8.50 0.18 -10.88
C HIS A 92 8.73 -1.24 -10.40
N ALA A 93 8.39 -2.23 -11.21
CA ALA A 93 8.62 -3.64 -10.90
C ALA A 93 10.03 -4.14 -11.25
N GLY A 94 10.88 -3.25 -11.78
CA GLY A 94 12.18 -3.60 -12.35
C GLY A 94 12.06 -4.36 -13.67
N VAL A 95 13.18 -4.93 -14.13
CA VAL A 95 13.26 -5.70 -15.36
C VAL A 95 12.59 -7.07 -15.23
N LYS A 96 11.76 -7.42 -16.20
CA LYS A 96 11.17 -8.75 -16.36
C LYS A 96 11.63 -9.37 -17.67
N SER A 97 11.92 -10.67 -17.67
CA SER A 97 12.54 -11.38 -18.80
C SER A 97 11.55 -11.96 -19.82
N SER A 98 10.26 -11.80 -19.57
CA SER A 98 9.18 -12.19 -20.48
C SER A 98 8.13 -11.11 -20.62
N SER A 99 7.26 -11.25 -21.63
CA SER A 99 6.07 -10.42 -21.80
C SER A 99 4.95 -10.81 -20.85
N GLY A 100 4.03 -9.90 -20.57
CA GLY A 100 2.80 -10.19 -19.81
C GLY A 100 2.90 -9.94 -18.31
N HIS A 101 4.03 -9.42 -17.83
CA HIS A 101 4.16 -8.90 -16.48
C HIS A 101 3.45 -7.55 -16.32
N SER A 102 2.97 -7.28 -15.11
CA SER A 102 2.32 -6.00 -14.76
C SER A 102 2.56 -5.61 -13.31
N ILE A 103 2.39 -4.32 -13.01
CA ILE A 103 2.28 -3.80 -11.65
C ILE A 103 1.14 -2.78 -11.62
N ASP A 104 0.22 -2.91 -10.66
CA ASP A 104 -0.91 -2.00 -10.50
C ASP A 104 -1.18 -1.70 -9.02
N VAL A 105 -1.69 -0.50 -8.74
CA VAL A 105 -2.18 -0.15 -7.41
C VAL A 105 -3.63 -0.61 -7.28
N ILE A 106 -3.90 -1.43 -6.27
CA ILE A 106 -5.23 -2.02 -6.04
C ILE A 106 -6.09 -1.07 -5.23
N ASN A 107 -5.58 -0.63 -4.07
CA ASN A 107 -6.22 0.35 -3.21
C ASN A 107 -5.17 1.08 -2.35
N ILE A 108 -5.62 2.10 -1.63
CA ILE A 108 -4.84 2.77 -0.59
C ILE A 108 -5.67 2.77 0.68
N GLU A 109 -5.06 2.42 1.80
CA GLU A 109 -5.73 2.32 3.09
C GLU A 109 -5.12 3.29 4.09
N ASP A 110 -5.96 4.07 4.77
CA ASP A 110 -5.53 4.92 5.89
C ASP A 110 -5.44 4.08 7.17
N ARG A 111 -4.21 3.77 7.57
CA ARG A 111 -3.90 2.99 8.78
C ARG A 111 -3.64 3.90 9.99
N GLY A 112 -4.08 5.15 9.96
CA GLY A 112 -3.98 6.13 11.03
C GLY A 112 -2.61 6.82 11.12
N GLU A 113 -1.55 6.04 11.24
CA GLU A 113 -0.17 6.57 11.29
C GLU A 113 0.53 6.59 9.92
N LYS A 114 -0.09 5.95 8.92
CA LYS A 114 0.46 5.79 7.57
C LYS A 114 -0.64 5.53 6.55
N LEU A 115 -0.35 5.85 5.29
CA LEU A 115 -1.09 5.38 4.13
C LEU A 115 -0.42 4.11 3.61
N GLN A 116 -1.16 3.03 3.49
CA GLN A 116 -0.67 1.79 2.90
C GLN A 116 -1.13 1.71 1.45
N VAL A 117 -0.19 1.77 0.52
CA VAL A 117 -0.42 1.52 -0.92
C VAL A 117 -0.33 0.02 -1.15
N ASN A 118 -1.48 -0.61 -1.38
CA ASN A 118 -1.53 -2.02 -1.72
C ASN A 118 -1.41 -2.16 -3.24
N TYR A 119 -0.40 -2.89 -3.68
CA TYR A 119 -0.13 -3.13 -5.10
C TYR A 119 -0.07 -4.61 -5.42
N ARG A 120 -0.26 -4.91 -6.69
CA ARG A 120 -0.21 -6.26 -7.23
C ARG A 120 0.79 -6.34 -8.36
N GLU A 121 1.72 -7.28 -8.27
CA GLU A 121 2.50 -7.74 -9.41
C GLU A 121 1.79 -8.92 -10.07
N GLY A 122 1.49 -8.79 -11.35
CA GLY A 122 0.88 -9.85 -12.15
C GLY A 122 1.94 -10.59 -12.96
N GLU A 123 2.02 -11.91 -12.79
CA GLU A 123 2.80 -12.79 -13.67
C GLU A 123 2.06 -13.02 -15.00
N PRO A 124 2.76 -13.43 -16.07
CA PRO A 124 2.14 -13.76 -17.34
C PRO A 124 1.03 -14.79 -17.19
N GLN A 125 -0.08 -14.58 -17.89
CA GLN A 125 -1.25 -15.47 -17.83
C GLN A 125 -0.98 -16.87 -18.38
N THR A 126 0.06 -17.03 -19.20
CA THR A 126 0.46 -18.31 -19.76
C THR A 126 1.86 -18.67 -19.28
N CYS A 127 2.07 -19.94 -18.96
CA CYS A 127 3.37 -20.42 -18.47
C CYS A 127 4.43 -20.51 -19.58
N GLY A 128 4.03 -20.26 -20.84
CA GLY A 128 4.89 -20.16 -22.01
C GLY A 128 4.95 -18.74 -22.55
N ALA A 129 5.15 -17.75 -21.67
CA ALA A 129 5.27 -16.36 -22.07
C ALA A 129 6.48 -16.14 -23.01
N ASP A 130 6.32 -15.28 -24.00
CA ASP A 130 7.38 -14.96 -24.95
C ASP A 130 8.55 -14.26 -24.25
N GLY A 131 9.77 -14.63 -24.63
CA GLY A 131 10.99 -14.02 -24.11
C GLY A 131 11.18 -12.61 -24.66
N ALA A 132 10.90 -11.61 -23.82
CA ALA A 132 11.05 -10.20 -24.13
C ALA A 132 11.33 -9.43 -22.84
N LEU A 133 12.31 -8.53 -22.86
CA LEU A 133 12.55 -7.65 -21.73
C LEU A 133 11.38 -6.65 -21.64
N THR A 134 10.76 -6.59 -20.48
CA THR A 134 9.70 -5.64 -20.17
C THR A 134 9.98 -4.93 -18.85
N TYR A 135 9.41 -3.74 -18.69
CA TYR A 135 9.63 -2.89 -17.52
C TYR A 135 8.28 -2.34 -17.03
N PRO A 136 7.51 -3.13 -16.25
CA PRO A 136 6.22 -2.70 -15.74
C PRO A 136 6.35 -1.53 -14.75
N TYR A 137 5.44 -0.57 -14.87
CA TYR A 137 5.37 0.57 -13.96
C TYR A 137 3.92 1.06 -13.78
N CYS A 138 3.71 1.88 -12.75
CA CYS A 138 2.45 2.53 -12.47
C CYS A 138 2.66 3.89 -11.79
N PHE A 139 1.99 4.94 -12.31
CA PHE A 139 1.89 6.25 -11.68
C PHE A 139 0.46 6.55 -11.25
N ILE A 140 0.29 6.99 -10.00
CA ILE A 140 -0.99 7.47 -9.48
C ILE A 140 -0.84 8.82 -8.78
N ALA A 141 -1.91 9.60 -8.73
CA ALA A 141 -2.02 10.79 -7.90
C ALA A 141 -2.86 10.50 -6.65
N ILE A 142 -2.37 10.95 -5.51
CA ILE A 142 -3.06 10.89 -4.21
C ILE A 142 -3.20 12.30 -3.63
N GLU A 143 -4.17 12.50 -2.74
CA GLU A 143 -4.26 13.77 -1.99
C GLU A 143 -2.97 14.03 -1.20
N ALA A 144 -2.55 15.29 -1.16
CA ALA A 144 -1.38 15.70 -0.44
C ALA A 144 -1.59 15.59 1.08
N SER A 145 -0.71 14.85 1.75
CA SER A 145 -0.64 14.77 3.20
C SER A 145 0.81 14.60 3.67
N ASP A 146 1.04 14.87 4.97
CA ASP A 146 2.32 14.56 5.64
C ASP A 146 2.34 13.11 6.19
N THR A 147 1.28 12.34 5.95
CA THR A 147 1.15 10.97 6.42
C THR A 147 2.16 10.09 5.66
N PRO A 148 3.05 9.36 6.36
CA PRO A 148 4.00 8.46 5.71
C PRO A 148 3.30 7.44 4.81
N VAL A 149 3.91 7.13 3.66
CA VAL A 149 3.41 6.13 2.73
C VAL A 149 4.26 4.87 2.84
N GLU A 150 3.60 3.72 2.95
CA GLU A 150 4.23 2.41 2.89
C GLU A 150 3.63 1.57 1.76
N PHE A 151 4.40 0.63 1.24
CA PHE A 151 4.02 -0.22 0.12
C PHE A 151 3.86 -1.66 0.58
N SER A 152 2.72 -2.27 0.25
CA SER A 152 2.42 -3.68 0.54
C SER A 152 2.05 -4.38 -0.75
N GLY A 153 2.84 -5.40 -1.12
CA GLY A 153 2.73 -6.08 -2.41
C GLY A 153 2.22 -7.50 -2.30
N GLU A 154 1.41 -7.91 -3.27
CA GLU A 154 1.11 -9.31 -3.54
C GLU A 154 1.54 -9.70 -4.96
N VAL A 155 2.05 -10.91 -5.13
CA VAL A 155 2.34 -11.50 -6.45
C VAL A 155 1.22 -12.47 -6.79
N VAL A 156 0.59 -12.28 -7.95
CA VAL A 156 -0.45 -13.19 -8.44
C VAL A 156 0.13 -14.07 -9.54
N ASN A 157 0.35 -15.34 -9.19
CA ASN A 157 0.80 -16.37 -10.12
C ASN A 157 -0.39 -16.94 -10.89
N SER A 158 -0.32 -16.93 -12.20
CA SER A 158 -1.31 -17.59 -13.07
C SER A 158 -0.98 -19.06 -13.39
N CYS A 159 0.15 -19.56 -12.87
CA CYS A 159 0.75 -20.86 -13.23
C CYS A 159 0.90 -21.84 -12.05
N ASP A 160 0.30 -21.53 -10.90
CA ASP A 160 0.26 -22.41 -9.73
C ASP A 160 -0.84 -23.48 -9.83
#